data_AF-A0AA92C6G8-F1
#
_entry.id   AF-A0AA92C6G8-F1
#
_cell.length_a   1.000
_cell.length_b   1.000
_cell.length_c   1.000
_cell.angle_alpha   90.00
_cell.angle_beta   90.00
_cell.angle_gamma   90.00
#
_symmetry.space_group_name_H-M   'P 1'
#
loop_
_entity.id
_entity.type
_entity.pdbx_description
1 polymer ?
#
loop_
_entity_poly.entity_id
_entity_poly.type
_entity_poly.pdbx_seq_one_letter_code
_entity_poly.pdbx_strand_id
1 'polypeptide(L)'
;MSHRRPSGRQPPASWNAPRWVFGRFQPPASMGRTMDHDILHMRLTIWLTIATLCAVIVFAAFPFLDLRISSLFFNGQAGDWVGRSADFMFWRDVLRHGGEVFAAVTFLIFLGNVLIGTTQQTGWRVWAFIWGNTLACAGLLVNGILKTWLGRARPDGVIEFGGVQTFTPAFQLSNQCFKNCSFSSGEAALVASVVLPVCVLLWPQLSRSGKVVCTVIAAFLIIATAAMRMAAGRHFLSDTTMSILFAALTSLILYRVLAIGQHRHVLSVRPVISDVSTILKHSRIYAGRMVATIVRKVLKAATDMRMSATRARSTLSQRRSGMAAE
;
A
#
# COMPACT_ATOMS: atom_id res chain seq x y z
N MET A 1 40.22 -3.82 57.03
CA MET A 1 39.62 -4.95 56.29
C MET A 1 38.14 -4.65 56.06
N SER A 2 37.75 -4.44 54.81
CA SER A 2 36.39 -4.06 54.39
C SER A 2 35.56 -5.30 54.09
N HIS A 3 34.47 -5.50 54.84
CA HIS A 3 33.48 -6.53 54.51
C HIS A 3 32.47 -5.99 53.49
N ARG A 4 32.50 -6.55 52.29
CA ARG A 4 31.54 -6.31 51.19
C ARG A 4 30.17 -6.88 51.55
N ARG A 5 29.11 -6.08 51.40
CA ARG A 5 27.72 -6.58 51.29
C ARG A 5 27.51 -7.16 49.87
N PRO A 6 26.75 -8.27 49.69
CA PRO A 6 26.37 -8.72 48.36
C PRO A 6 25.30 -7.81 47.78
N SER A 7 25.48 -7.45 46.51
CA SER A 7 24.54 -6.68 45.70
C SER A 7 23.25 -7.47 45.48
N GLY A 8 22.13 -6.88 45.91
CA GLY A 8 20.80 -7.37 45.56
C GLY A 8 20.60 -7.28 44.05
N ARG A 9 20.45 -8.44 43.39
CA ARG A 9 19.86 -8.51 42.05
C ARG A 9 18.42 -8.00 42.17
N GLN A 10 18.10 -6.91 41.46
CA GLN A 10 16.70 -6.60 41.17
C GLN A 10 16.11 -7.79 40.38
N PRO A 11 14.95 -8.34 40.77
CA PRO A 11 14.28 -9.35 39.97
C PRO A 11 13.81 -8.74 38.65
N PRO A 12 13.76 -9.52 37.55
CA PRO A 12 13.29 -9.01 36.26
C PRO A 12 11.81 -8.60 36.37
N ALA A 13 11.45 -7.57 35.61
CA ALA A 13 10.11 -7.00 35.52
C ALA A 13 9.04 -8.10 35.53
N SER A 14 8.23 -8.08 36.58
CA SER A 14 7.22 -9.09 36.89
C SER A 14 6.27 -9.34 35.73
N TRP A 15 6.27 -10.58 35.22
CA TRP A 15 5.04 -11.19 34.71
C TRP A 15 4.06 -11.20 35.87
N ASN A 16 3.10 -10.27 35.88
CA ASN A 16 2.03 -10.27 36.87
C ASN A 16 1.16 -11.52 36.63
N ALA A 17 1.46 -12.59 37.36
CA ALA A 17 0.62 -13.79 37.42
C ALA A 17 -0.81 -13.39 37.82
N PRO A 18 -1.85 -14.10 37.32
CA PRO A 18 -3.24 -13.83 37.68
C PRO A 18 -3.39 -13.86 39.21
N ARG A 19 -4.00 -12.81 39.77
CA ARG A 19 -4.21 -12.69 41.23
C ARG A 19 -5.70 -12.71 41.54
N TRP A 20 -6.04 -13.46 42.57
CA TRP A 20 -7.33 -13.37 43.23
C TRP A 20 -7.22 -12.32 44.33
N VAL A 21 -7.95 -11.21 44.18
CA VAL A 21 -7.97 -10.12 45.17
C VAL A 21 -9.42 -9.90 45.58
N PHE A 22 -9.73 -10.09 46.87
CA PHE A 22 -11.08 -9.98 47.43
C PHE A 22 -12.16 -10.76 46.65
N GLY A 23 -11.90 -12.02 46.33
CA GLY A 23 -12.87 -12.88 45.64
C GLY A 23 -13.16 -12.54 44.18
N ARG A 24 -12.45 -11.58 43.58
CA ARG A 24 -12.50 -11.30 42.13
C ARG A 24 -11.22 -11.77 41.45
N PHE A 25 -11.38 -12.52 40.35
CA PHE A 25 -10.28 -12.88 39.46
C PHE A 25 -9.80 -11.63 38.73
N GLN A 26 -8.56 -11.22 38.95
CA GLN A 26 -7.91 -10.19 38.13
C GLN A 26 -7.02 -10.88 37.09
N PRO A 27 -7.44 -10.90 35.81
CA PRO A 27 -6.56 -11.39 34.75
C PRO A 27 -5.33 -10.49 34.61
N PRO A 28 -4.23 -11.00 34.02
CA PRO A 28 -3.02 -10.21 33.78
C PRO A 28 -3.34 -8.93 32.99
N ALA A 29 -2.69 -7.81 33.32
CA ALA A 29 -2.91 -6.52 32.64
C ALA A 29 -2.59 -6.55 31.11
N SER A 30 -1.84 -7.55 30.64
CA SER A 30 -1.63 -7.84 29.22
C SER A 30 -2.88 -8.45 28.57
N MET A 31 -3.60 -9.32 29.28
CA MET A 31 -4.81 -10.00 28.82
C MET A 31 -5.98 -9.03 28.66
N GLY A 32 -6.13 -8.07 29.58
CA GLY A 32 -7.14 -7.02 29.47
C GLY A 32 -6.93 -6.13 28.22
N ARG A 33 -5.68 -5.72 27.96
CA ARG A 33 -5.35 -4.91 26.78
C ARG A 33 -5.60 -5.65 25.45
N THR A 34 -5.31 -6.94 25.36
CA THR A 34 -5.57 -7.74 24.16
C THR A 34 -7.07 -7.87 23.90
N MET A 35 -7.87 -8.12 24.94
CA MET A 35 -9.33 -8.21 24.83
C MET A 35 -9.96 -6.90 24.33
N ASP A 36 -9.52 -5.74 24.84
CA ASP A 36 -10.02 -4.44 24.38
C ASP A 36 -9.74 -4.18 22.88
N HIS A 37 -8.57 -4.61 22.39
CA HIS A 37 -8.18 -4.45 21.00
C HIS A 37 -9.01 -5.35 20.08
N ASP A 38 -9.28 -6.59 20.51
CA ASP A 38 -10.12 -7.52 19.77
C ASP A 38 -11.58 -7.06 19.72
N ILE A 39 -12.13 -6.52 20.81
CA ILE A 39 -13.48 -5.96 20.86
C ILE A 39 -13.60 -4.73 19.94
N LEU A 40 -12.63 -3.81 19.99
CA LEU A 40 -12.63 -2.64 19.11
C LEU A 40 -12.54 -3.06 17.64
N HIS A 41 -11.66 -4.00 17.31
CA HIS A 41 -11.53 -4.51 15.95
C HIS A 41 -12.84 -5.16 15.48
N MET A 42 -13.47 -6.00 16.31
CA MET A 42 -14.76 -6.62 16.00
C MET A 42 -15.84 -5.57 15.74
N ARG A 43 -15.97 -4.57 16.62
CA ARG A 43 -16.93 -3.46 16.45
C ARG A 43 -16.69 -2.69 15.15
N LEU A 44 -15.45 -2.33 14.85
CA LEU A 44 -15.10 -1.62 13.62
C LEU A 44 -15.43 -2.44 12.38
N THR A 45 -15.12 -3.74 12.38
CA THR A 45 -15.45 -4.64 11.28
C THR A 45 -16.96 -4.73 11.08
N ILE A 46 -17.74 -4.94 12.15
CA ILE A 46 -19.20 -5.00 12.06
C ILE A 46 -19.77 -3.69 11.48
N TRP A 47 -19.42 -2.54 12.05
CA TRP A 47 -19.95 -1.25 11.60
C TRP A 47 -19.52 -0.91 10.18
N LEU A 48 -18.28 -1.24 9.79
CA LEU A 48 -17.81 -1.01 8.43
C LEU A 48 -18.49 -1.95 7.43
N THR A 49 -18.72 -3.20 7.77
CA THR A 49 -19.47 -4.13 6.93
C THR A 49 -20.92 -3.65 6.78
N ILE A 50 -21.57 -3.23 7.87
CA ILE A 50 -22.92 -2.63 7.81
C ILE A 50 -22.92 -1.40 6.91
N ALA A 51 -21.99 -0.46 7.10
CA ALA A 51 -21.88 0.74 6.27
C ALA A 51 -21.66 0.39 4.79
N THR A 52 -20.86 -0.65 4.51
CA THR A 52 -20.62 -1.14 3.15
C THR A 52 -21.87 -1.74 2.52
N LEU A 53 -22.59 -2.59 3.26
CA LEU A 53 -23.85 -3.16 2.80
C LEU A 53 -24.91 -2.08 2.58
N CYS A 54 -25.01 -1.10 3.49
CA CYS A 54 -25.90 0.04 3.32
C CYS A 54 -25.54 0.85 2.06
N ALA A 55 -24.25 1.10 1.80
CA ALA A 55 -23.81 1.79 0.59
C ALA A 55 -24.18 1.00 -0.68
N VAL A 56 -23.97 -0.33 -0.69
CA VAL A 56 -24.38 -1.20 -1.79
C VAL A 56 -25.89 -1.11 -2.03
N ILE A 57 -26.71 -1.22 -0.98
CA ILE A 57 -28.17 -1.13 -1.06
C ILE A 57 -28.60 0.24 -1.61
N VAL A 58 -28.04 1.33 -1.08
CA VAL A 58 -28.38 2.69 -1.52
C VAL A 58 -28.05 2.90 -3.00
N PHE A 59 -26.85 2.53 -3.44
CA PHE A 59 -26.46 2.73 -4.85
C PHE A 59 -27.14 1.76 -5.82
N ALA A 60 -27.53 0.57 -5.35
CA ALA A 60 -28.33 -0.35 -6.15
C ALA A 60 -29.79 0.09 -6.28
N ALA A 61 -30.40 0.57 -5.19
CA ALA A 61 -31.81 1.00 -5.17
C ALA A 61 -32.00 2.40 -5.80
N PHE A 62 -31.02 3.28 -5.68
CA PHE A 62 -31.10 4.67 -6.13
C PHE A 62 -29.93 5.05 -7.07
N PRO A 63 -29.81 4.42 -8.25
CA PRO A 63 -28.67 4.64 -9.15
C PRO A 63 -28.62 6.06 -9.73
N PHE A 64 -29.75 6.79 -9.74
CA PHE A 64 -29.80 8.19 -10.18
C PHE A 64 -28.93 9.13 -9.31
N LEU A 65 -28.56 8.72 -8.08
CA LEU A 65 -27.67 9.51 -7.23
C LEU A 65 -26.32 9.77 -7.91
N ASP A 66 -25.81 8.79 -8.66
CA ASP A 66 -24.57 8.94 -9.40
C ASP A 66 -24.68 10.04 -10.46
N LEU A 67 -25.76 10.03 -11.25
CA LEU A 67 -26.03 11.08 -12.24
C LEU A 67 -26.22 12.45 -11.58
N ARG A 68 -27.00 12.52 -10.49
CA ARG A 68 -27.31 13.79 -9.80
C ARG A 68 -26.08 14.44 -9.18
N ILE A 69 -25.16 13.64 -8.63
CA ILE A 69 -23.93 14.16 -8.05
C ILE A 69 -22.93 14.53 -9.16
N SER A 70 -22.83 13.72 -10.22
CA SER A 70 -21.99 14.06 -11.37
C SER A 70 -22.45 15.34 -12.07
N SER A 71 -23.76 15.62 -12.14
CA SER A 71 -24.28 16.84 -12.77
C SER A 71 -23.87 18.13 -12.05
N LEU A 72 -23.52 18.07 -10.77
CA LEU A 72 -23.03 19.25 -10.03
C LEU A 72 -21.65 19.73 -10.53
N PHE A 73 -20.91 18.86 -11.23
CA PHE A 73 -19.58 19.16 -11.75
C PHE A 73 -19.56 19.36 -13.27
N PHE A 74 -20.71 19.22 -13.94
CA PHE A 74 -20.84 19.31 -15.39
C PHE A 74 -21.37 20.68 -15.79
N ASN A 75 -20.71 21.34 -16.74
CA ASN A 75 -21.04 22.73 -17.14
C ASN A 75 -22.07 22.81 -18.28
N GLY A 76 -22.66 21.69 -18.70
CA GLY A 76 -23.72 21.66 -19.72
C GLY A 76 -23.22 21.44 -21.15
N GLN A 77 -21.91 21.47 -21.40
CA GLN A 77 -21.31 21.16 -22.70
C GLN A 77 -20.52 19.86 -22.64
N ALA A 78 -20.63 19.02 -23.67
CA ALA A 78 -19.94 17.73 -23.74
C ALA A 78 -18.43 17.90 -23.51
N GLY A 79 -17.90 17.17 -22.53
CA GLY A 79 -16.49 17.26 -22.18
C GLY A 79 -16.08 18.50 -21.38
N ASP A 80 -17.00 19.41 -21.07
CA ASP A 80 -16.76 20.54 -20.15
C ASP A 80 -17.14 20.16 -18.72
N TRP A 81 -16.10 20.07 -17.88
CA TRP A 81 -16.19 19.62 -16.50
C TRP A 81 -15.35 20.54 -15.61
N VAL A 82 -15.86 20.88 -14.43
CA VAL A 82 -15.18 21.77 -13.46
C VAL A 82 -13.74 21.33 -13.17
N GLY A 83 -13.52 20.02 -13.07
CA GLY A 83 -12.21 19.43 -12.77
C GLY A 83 -11.23 19.37 -13.93
N ARG A 84 -11.55 19.99 -15.09
CA ARG A 84 -10.65 20.11 -16.25
C ARG A 84 -9.93 21.46 -16.34
N SER A 85 -10.13 22.37 -15.39
CA SER A 85 -9.31 23.58 -15.30
C SER A 85 -7.85 23.25 -14.93
N ALA A 86 -6.92 24.13 -15.30
CA ALA A 86 -5.49 23.94 -15.06
C ALA A 86 -5.16 23.71 -13.58
N ASP A 87 -5.76 24.50 -12.68
CA ASP A 87 -5.54 24.40 -11.24
C ASP A 87 -6.02 23.06 -10.67
N PHE A 88 -7.21 22.61 -11.08
CA PHE A 88 -7.74 21.30 -10.67
C PHE A 88 -6.86 20.16 -11.18
N MET A 89 -6.38 20.24 -12.42
CA MET A 89 -5.49 19.23 -12.98
C MET A 89 -4.16 19.16 -12.24
N PHE A 90 -3.58 20.32 -11.88
CA PHE A 90 -2.36 20.39 -11.09
C PHE A 90 -2.53 19.68 -9.74
N TRP A 91 -3.53 20.07 -8.94
CA TRP A 91 -3.76 19.45 -7.62
C TRP A 91 -4.11 17.97 -7.71
N ARG A 92 -4.87 17.58 -8.74
CA ARG A 92 -5.16 16.17 -9.04
C ARG A 92 -3.89 15.38 -9.31
N ASP A 93 -2.98 15.91 -10.14
CA ASP A 93 -1.72 15.25 -10.44
C ASP A 93 -0.76 15.25 -9.24
N VAL A 94 -0.78 16.28 -8.39
CA VAL A 94 -0.04 16.29 -7.12
C VAL A 94 -0.51 15.15 -6.21
N LEU A 95 -1.82 15.00 -5.98
CA LEU A 95 -2.32 13.90 -5.14
C LEU A 95 -2.08 12.53 -5.76
N ARG A 96 -2.26 12.40 -7.08
CA ARG A 96 -2.03 11.13 -7.79
C ARG A 96 -0.57 10.71 -7.72
N HIS A 97 0.35 11.54 -8.21
CA HIS A 97 1.77 11.22 -8.18
C HIS A 97 2.30 11.11 -6.76
N GLY A 98 1.81 11.93 -5.83
CA GLY A 98 2.14 11.81 -4.41
C GLY A 98 1.77 10.43 -3.84
N GLY A 99 0.57 9.94 -4.14
CA GLY A 99 0.13 8.60 -3.76
C GLY A 99 0.95 7.47 -4.42
N GLU A 100 1.23 7.60 -5.72
CA GLU A 100 2.03 6.63 -6.49
C GLU A 100 3.48 6.56 -5.98
N VAL A 101 4.13 7.70 -5.77
CA VAL A 101 5.48 7.80 -5.22
C VAL A 101 5.52 7.24 -3.81
N PHE A 102 4.53 7.56 -2.97
CA PHE A 102 4.46 7.03 -1.61
C PHE A 102 4.30 5.50 -1.63
N ALA A 103 3.41 4.97 -2.46
CA ALA A 103 3.25 3.52 -2.62
C ALA A 103 4.54 2.84 -3.11
N ALA A 104 5.26 3.45 -4.05
CA ALA A 104 6.55 2.95 -4.52
C ALA A 104 7.63 2.99 -3.43
N VAL A 105 7.72 4.07 -2.65
CA VAL A 105 8.68 4.20 -1.55
C VAL A 105 8.39 3.16 -0.46
N THR A 106 7.13 3.00 -0.05
CA THR A 106 6.75 1.99 0.94
C THR A 106 7.00 0.57 0.47
N PHE A 107 6.82 0.29 -0.83
CA PHE A 107 7.23 -0.97 -1.44
C PHE A 107 8.73 -1.21 -1.34
N LEU A 108 9.55 -0.23 -1.70
CA LEU A 108 11.01 -0.36 -1.66
C LEU A 108 11.51 -0.57 -0.23
N ILE A 109 10.91 0.11 0.75
CA ILE A 109 11.25 -0.10 2.16
C ILE A 109 10.79 -1.49 2.62
N PHE A 110 9.58 -1.93 2.25
CA PHE A 110 9.10 -3.29 2.51
C PHE A 110 10.06 -4.34 1.94
N LEU A 111 10.44 -4.20 0.66
CA LEU A 111 11.35 -5.13 -0.02
C LEU A 111 12.74 -5.12 0.62
N GLY A 112 13.30 -3.94 0.87
CA GLY A 112 14.58 -3.80 1.57
C GLY A 112 14.53 -4.46 2.95
N ASN A 113 13.40 -4.33 3.65
CA ASN A 113 13.21 -4.96 4.93
C ASN A 113 13.11 -6.51 4.84
N VAL A 114 12.35 -7.04 3.89
CA VAL A 114 12.28 -8.50 3.70
C VAL A 114 13.66 -9.07 3.34
N LEU A 115 14.46 -8.36 2.54
CA LEU A 115 15.77 -8.81 2.08
C LEU A 115 16.88 -8.74 3.15
N ILE A 116 16.82 -7.78 4.07
CA ILE A 116 17.86 -7.56 5.10
C ILE A 116 17.60 -8.37 6.38
N GLY A 117 16.35 -8.72 6.67
CA GLY A 117 16.01 -9.59 7.81
C GLY A 117 16.07 -8.91 9.18
N THR A 118 16.67 -9.57 10.17
CA THR A 118 16.47 -9.33 11.62
C THR A 118 17.11 -8.07 12.21
N THR A 119 17.83 -7.26 11.42
CA THR A 119 18.47 -6.02 11.91
C THR A 119 17.52 -4.82 12.01
N GLN A 120 16.24 -5.02 11.72
CA GLN A 120 15.23 -3.96 11.68
C GLN A 120 14.70 -3.55 13.03
N GLN A 121 14.44 -2.25 13.13
CA GLN A 121 13.75 -1.68 14.26
C GLN A 121 12.24 -1.59 14.00
N THR A 122 11.76 -1.15 12.83
CA THR A 122 10.30 -1.03 12.55
C THR A 122 9.60 -2.36 12.26
N GLY A 123 10.33 -3.34 11.73
CA GLY A 123 9.83 -4.67 11.35
C GLY A 123 9.04 -4.68 10.02
N TRP A 124 9.24 -5.75 9.24
CA TRP A 124 8.63 -5.91 7.90
C TRP A 124 7.09 -5.82 7.89
N ARG A 125 6.41 -6.23 8.98
CA ARG A 125 4.95 -6.27 9.09
C ARG A 125 4.30 -4.89 8.94
N VAL A 126 4.97 -3.84 9.41
CA VAL A 126 4.47 -2.46 9.32
C VAL A 126 4.43 -1.98 7.88
N TRP A 127 5.49 -2.24 7.13
CA TRP A 127 5.58 -1.89 5.71
C TRP A 127 4.72 -2.79 4.84
N ALA A 128 4.61 -4.08 5.18
CA ALA A 128 3.68 -5.01 4.56
C ALA A 128 2.22 -4.60 4.77
N PHE A 129 1.89 -3.93 5.87
CA PHE A 129 0.53 -3.43 6.09
C PHE A 129 0.16 -2.32 5.12
N ILE A 130 1.02 -1.31 4.96
CA ILE A 130 0.76 -0.19 4.04
C ILE A 130 0.77 -0.67 2.58
N TRP A 131 1.85 -1.36 2.18
CA TRP A 131 2.02 -1.79 0.80
C TRP A 131 1.05 -2.94 0.44
N GLY A 132 0.88 -3.91 1.35
CA GLY A 132 -0.04 -5.02 1.15
C GLY A 132 -1.48 -4.57 1.01
N ASN A 133 -1.89 -3.53 1.75
CA ASN A 133 -3.23 -2.95 1.58
C ASN A 133 -3.39 -2.26 0.21
N THR A 134 -2.37 -1.53 -0.21
CA THR A 134 -2.32 -0.89 -1.54
C THR A 134 -2.39 -1.93 -2.66
N LEU A 135 -1.62 -3.01 -2.56
CA LEU A 135 -1.65 -4.10 -3.53
C LEU A 135 -3.00 -4.82 -3.53
N ALA A 136 -3.52 -5.20 -2.36
CA ALA A 136 -4.75 -5.97 -2.24
C ALA A 136 -5.97 -5.20 -2.75
N CYS A 137 -6.13 -3.94 -2.32
CA CYS A 137 -7.27 -3.13 -2.71
C CYS A 137 -7.07 -2.43 -4.05
N ALA A 138 -6.13 -1.49 -4.15
CA ALA A 138 -5.97 -0.68 -5.34
C ALA A 138 -5.43 -1.50 -6.53
N GLY A 139 -4.43 -2.35 -6.30
CA GLY A 139 -3.83 -3.18 -7.34
C GLY A 139 -4.76 -4.29 -7.83
N LEU A 140 -5.07 -5.25 -6.96
CA LEU A 140 -5.76 -6.49 -7.32
C LEU A 140 -7.27 -6.29 -7.40
N LEU A 141 -7.92 -5.88 -6.31
CA LEU A 141 -9.38 -5.79 -6.27
C LEU A 141 -9.91 -4.74 -7.26
N VAL A 142 -9.41 -3.51 -7.20
CA VAL A 142 -9.97 -2.42 -8.02
C VAL A 142 -9.47 -2.45 -9.46
N ASN A 143 -8.15 -2.42 -9.68
CA ASN A 143 -7.61 -2.35 -11.04
C ASN A 143 -7.55 -3.72 -11.73
N GLY A 144 -7.26 -4.80 -11.00
CA GLY A 144 -7.15 -6.15 -11.58
C GLY A 144 -8.50 -6.83 -11.81
N ILE A 145 -9.43 -6.72 -10.86
CA ILE A 145 -10.73 -7.41 -10.91
C ILE A 145 -11.82 -6.43 -11.38
N LEU A 146 -12.22 -5.47 -10.54
CA LEU A 146 -13.43 -4.69 -10.79
C LEU A 146 -13.42 -3.94 -12.13
N LYS A 147 -12.32 -3.22 -12.43
CA LYS A 147 -12.20 -2.48 -13.69
C LYS A 147 -12.17 -3.35 -14.93
N THR A 148 -11.71 -4.59 -14.80
CA THR A 148 -11.60 -5.54 -15.91
C THR A 148 -12.95 -6.16 -16.25
N TRP A 149 -13.78 -6.42 -15.23
CA TRP A 149 -14.98 -7.24 -15.39
C TRP A 149 -16.29 -6.45 -15.46
N LEU A 150 -16.40 -5.25 -14.86
CA LEU A 150 -17.68 -4.55 -14.82
C LEU A 150 -18.05 -3.79 -16.09
N GLY A 151 -17.07 -3.28 -16.84
CA GLY A 151 -17.31 -2.59 -18.13
C GLY A 151 -18.19 -1.33 -18.06
N ARG A 152 -18.34 -0.73 -16.87
CA ARG A 152 -19.14 0.50 -16.64
C ARG A 152 -18.50 1.72 -17.32
N ALA A 153 -19.30 2.43 -18.11
CA ALA A 153 -18.99 3.72 -18.72
C ALA A 153 -18.62 4.80 -17.67
N ARG A 154 -17.78 5.76 -18.05
CA ARG A 154 -17.44 6.92 -17.20
C ARG A 154 -18.46 8.04 -17.36
N PRO A 155 -18.62 8.95 -16.37
CA PRO A 155 -19.53 10.09 -16.50
C PRO A 155 -19.29 10.90 -17.77
N ASP A 156 -18.04 11.21 -18.13
CA ASP A 156 -17.73 11.96 -19.35
C ASP A 156 -17.99 11.22 -20.67
N GLY A 157 -18.39 9.95 -20.60
CA GLY A 157 -18.72 9.12 -21.76
C GLY A 157 -20.20 8.80 -21.91
N VAL A 158 -21.05 9.11 -20.92
CA VAL A 158 -22.49 8.79 -20.97
C VAL A 158 -23.32 9.87 -21.64
N ILE A 159 -24.45 9.49 -22.24
CA ILE A 159 -25.36 10.35 -23.00
C ILE A 159 -25.82 11.57 -22.18
N GLU A 160 -26.07 11.38 -20.89
CA GLU A 160 -26.53 12.43 -19.97
C GLU A 160 -25.53 13.60 -19.83
N PHE A 161 -24.25 13.37 -20.15
CA PHE A 161 -23.19 14.37 -20.09
C PHE A 161 -22.53 14.63 -21.46
N GLY A 162 -23.27 14.36 -22.54
CA GLY A 162 -22.84 14.62 -23.92
C GLY A 162 -21.94 13.57 -24.53
N GLY A 163 -21.87 12.37 -23.93
CA GLY A 163 -21.20 11.20 -24.48
C GLY A 163 -22.12 10.33 -25.35
N VAL A 164 -21.68 9.10 -25.61
CA VAL A 164 -22.36 8.15 -26.51
C VAL A 164 -22.71 6.81 -25.83
N GLN A 165 -22.21 6.57 -24.62
CA GLN A 165 -22.43 5.34 -23.87
C GLN A 165 -23.71 5.44 -23.04
N THR A 166 -24.33 4.30 -22.76
CA THR A 166 -25.50 4.26 -21.86
C THR A 166 -25.07 4.23 -20.41
N PHE A 167 -25.69 5.04 -19.55
CA PHE A 167 -25.48 4.94 -18.11
C PHE A 167 -25.81 3.52 -17.61
N THR A 168 -24.92 2.98 -16.78
CA THR A 168 -25.13 1.71 -16.09
C THR A 168 -25.03 1.94 -14.57
N PRO A 169 -25.98 1.44 -13.77
CA PRO A 169 -25.88 1.40 -12.31
C PRO A 169 -24.59 0.77 -11.79
N ALA A 170 -24.23 1.09 -10.54
CA ALA A 170 -23.14 0.41 -9.86
C ALA A 170 -23.45 -1.11 -9.71
N PHE A 171 -22.41 -1.94 -9.68
CA PHE A 171 -22.47 -3.41 -9.52
C PHE A 171 -23.12 -4.20 -10.68
N GLN A 172 -23.69 -3.53 -11.68
CA GLN A 172 -24.21 -4.17 -12.88
C GLN A 172 -23.11 -4.37 -13.92
N LEU A 173 -23.05 -5.56 -14.52
CA LEU A 173 -22.16 -5.86 -15.64
C LEU A 173 -22.61 -5.12 -16.90
N SER A 174 -21.63 -4.59 -17.63
CA SER A 174 -21.85 -3.80 -18.84
C SER A 174 -20.75 -4.05 -19.86
N ASN A 175 -21.03 -3.79 -21.12
CA ASN A 175 -20.10 -3.88 -22.24
C ASN A 175 -19.74 -2.50 -22.83
N GLN A 176 -20.07 -1.42 -22.10
CA GLN A 176 -19.90 -0.04 -22.57
C GLN A 176 -18.44 0.43 -22.51
N CYS A 177 -17.58 -0.28 -21.78
CA CYS A 177 -16.16 0.04 -21.65
C CYS A 177 -15.27 -1.21 -21.71
N PHE A 178 -14.16 -1.12 -22.46
CA PHE A 178 -13.20 -2.22 -22.66
C PHE A 178 -11.92 -2.09 -21.84
N LYS A 179 -11.51 -0.87 -21.47
CA LYS A 179 -10.29 -0.61 -20.69
C LYS A 179 -10.47 0.61 -19.80
N ASN A 180 -9.86 0.57 -18.61
CA ASN A 180 -9.88 1.66 -17.65
C ASN A 180 -11.30 2.15 -17.35
N CYS A 181 -12.20 1.21 -17.01
CA CYS A 181 -13.61 1.51 -16.77
C CYS A 181 -13.84 2.28 -15.46
N SER A 182 -15.05 2.81 -15.30
CA SER A 182 -15.36 3.74 -14.22
C SER A 182 -15.42 3.04 -12.86
N PHE A 183 -16.13 1.92 -12.75
CA PHE A 183 -16.22 1.19 -11.50
C PHE A 183 -15.03 0.23 -11.33
N SER A 184 -14.25 0.28 -10.25
CA SER A 184 -14.24 1.27 -9.15
C SER A 184 -13.12 2.30 -9.34
N SER A 185 -13.10 3.38 -8.55
CA SER A 185 -12.07 4.41 -8.66
C SER A 185 -10.70 3.93 -8.15
N GLY A 186 -9.73 3.78 -9.06
CA GLY A 186 -8.38 3.31 -8.73
C GLY A 186 -7.59 4.30 -7.88
N GLU A 187 -7.66 5.58 -8.21
CA GLU A 187 -6.95 6.65 -7.49
C GLU A 187 -7.54 6.88 -6.08
N ALA A 188 -8.87 6.84 -5.93
CA ALA A 188 -9.49 6.91 -4.60
C ALA A 188 -9.10 5.69 -3.75
N ALA A 189 -9.07 4.49 -4.35
CA ALA A 189 -8.63 3.28 -3.67
C ALA A 189 -7.15 3.37 -3.27
N LEU A 190 -6.27 3.88 -4.13
CA LEU A 190 -4.84 4.07 -3.84
C LEU A 190 -4.63 5.00 -2.64
N VAL A 191 -5.22 6.20 -2.68
CA VAL A 191 -5.07 7.19 -1.60
C VAL A 191 -5.64 6.65 -0.29
N ALA A 192 -6.85 6.09 -0.31
CA ALA A 192 -7.44 5.49 0.89
C ALA A 192 -6.60 4.31 1.41
N SER A 193 -6.04 3.48 0.52
CA SER A 193 -5.25 2.31 0.91
C SER A 193 -3.90 2.66 1.54
N VAL A 194 -3.40 3.85 1.26
CA VAL A 194 -2.18 4.39 1.86
C VAL A 194 -2.49 5.14 3.16
N VAL A 195 -3.43 6.07 3.09
CA VAL A 195 -3.73 7.00 4.19
C VAL A 195 -4.28 6.26 5.41
N LEU A 196 -5.21 5.32 5.23
CA LEU A 196 -5.84 4.61 6.35
C LEU A 196 -4.83 3.78 7.18
N PRO A 197 -3.98 2.92 6.58
CA PRO A 197 -2.91 2.24 7.32
C PRO A 197 -1.96 3.19 8.03
N VAL A 198 -1.54 4.29 7.39
CA VAL A 198 -0.65 5.29 8.01
C VAL A 198 -1.29 5.89 9.25
N CYS A 199 -2.56 6.29 9.18
CA CYS A 199 -3.30 6.80 10.33
C CYS A 199 -3.37 5.79 11.48
N VAL A 200 -3.64 4.52 11.18
CA VAL A 200 -3.70 3.43 12.17
C VAL A 200 -2.35 3.22 12.86
N LEU A 201 -1.25 3.30 12.10
CA LEU A 201 0.10 3.10 12.62
C LEU A 201 0.57 4.29 13.47
N LEU A 202 0.22 5.53 13.11
CA LEU A 202 0.57 6.72 13.87
C LEU A 202 -0.29 6.90 15.13
N TRP A 203 -1.50 6.33 15.16
CA TRP A 203 -2.49 6.51 16.23
C TRP A 203 -1.97 6.40 17.67
N PRO A 204 -1.10 5.44 18.04
CA PRO A 204 -0.62 5.28 19.42
C PRO A 204 0.31 6.40 19.88
N GLN A 205 0.94 7.13 18.95
CA GLN A 205 1.95 8.15 19.24
C GLN A 205 1.40 9.57 19.25
N LEU A 206 0.15 9.72 18.79
CA LEU A 206 -0.49 11.02 18.68
C LEU A 206 -1.14 11.43 20.01
N SER A 207 -0.97 12.70 20.38
CA SER A 207 -1.74 13.35 21.44
C SER A 207 -3.24 13.41 21.07
N ARG A 208 -4.10 13.83 22.00
CA ARG A 208 -5.54 14.01 21.71
C ARG A 208 -5.77 14.96 20.53
N SER A 209 -5.08 16.11 20.51
CA SER A 209 -5.12 17.05 19.38
C SER A 209 -4.50 16.46 18.11
N GLY A 210 -3.39 15.72 18.24
CA GLY A 210 -2.74 15.05 17.11
C GLY A 210 -3.66 14.04 16.40
N LYS A 211 -4.50 13.32 17.15
CA LYS A 211 -5.49 12.38 16.58
C LYS A 211 -6.56 13.10 15.75
N VAL A 212 -7.04 14.26 16.22
CA VAL A 212 -8.00 15.08 15.48
C VAL A 212 -7.36 15.59 14.19
N VAL A 213 -6.16 16.17 14.27
CA VAL A 213 -5.42 16.66 13.10
C VAL A 213 -5.18 15.54 12.09
N CYS A 214 -4.72 14.38 12.55
CA CYS A 214 -4.50 13.21 11.70
C CYS A 214 -5.78 12.76 10.99
N THR A 215 -6.92 12.74 11.70
CA THR A 215 -8.22 12.38 11.14
C THR A 215 -8.69 13.40 10.10
N VAL A 216 -8.55 14.69 10.37
CA VAL A 216 -8.93 15.77 9.45
C VAL A 216 -8.09 15.73 8.17
N ILE A 217 -6.77 15.57 8.29
CA ILE A 217 -5.87 15.44 7.14
C ILE A 217 -6.23 14.20 6.32
N ALA A 218 -6.46 13.05 6.98
CA ALA A 218 -6.82 11.82 6.30
C ALA A 218 -8.14 11.95 5.54
N ALA A 219 -9.16 12.49 6.19
CA ALA A 219 -10.46 12.74 5.58
C ALA A 219 -10.33 13.70 4.40
N PHE A 220 -9.56 14.80 4.55
CA PHE A 220 -9.31 15.75 3.49
C PHE A 220 -8.66 15.09 2.27
N LEU A 221 -7.56 14.35 2.45
CA LEU A 221 -6.85 13.70 1.33
C LEU A 221 -7.75 12.72 0.58
N ILE A 222 -8.53 11.92 1.31
CA ILE A 222 -9.43 10.91 0.72
C ILE A 222 -10.60 11.58 -0.01
N ILE A 223 -11.28 12.52 0.65
CA ILE A 223 -12.46 13.20 0.10
C ILE A 223 -12.05 14.12 -1.06
N ALA A 224 -10.96 14.88 -0.94
CA ALA A 224 -10.46 15.73 -2.02
C ALA A 224 -10.09 14.90 -3.25
N THR A 225 -9.45 13.74 -3.07
CA THR A 225 -9.17 12.81 -4.17
C THR A 225 -10.46 12.36 -4.85
N ALA A 226 -11.44 11.86 -4.07
CA ALA A 226 -12.73 11.43 -4.61
C ALA A 226 -13.46 12.57 -5.36
N ALA A 227 -13.51 13.76 -4.77
CA ALA A 227 -14.13 14.95 -5.34
C ALA A 227 -13.46 15.36 -6.65
N MET A 228 -12.13 15.40 -6.72
CA MET A 228 -11.42 15.73 -7.96
C MET A 228 -11.66 14.69 -9.08
N ARG A 229 -11.86 13.41 -8.73
CA ARG A 229 -12.18 12.36 -9.70
C ARG A 229 -13.59 12.50 -10.27
N MET A 230 -14.56 12.90 -9.44
CA MET A 230 -15.92 13.25 -9.88
C MET A 230 -15.92 14.55 -10.68
N ALA A 231 -15.20 15.56 -10.21
CA ALA A 231 -15.09 16.86 -10.86
C ALA A 231 -14.49 16.77 -12.26
N ALA A 232 -13.58 15.81 -12.50
CA ALA A 232 -13.00 15.57 -13.82
C ALA A 232 -13.90 14.72 -14.74
N GLY A 233 -15.10 14.31 -14.29
CA GLY A 233 -16.02 13.45 -15.04
C GLY A 233 -15.54 12.00 -15.18
N ARG A 234 -14.61 11.54 -14.33
CA ARG A 234 -13.94 10.23 -14.51
C ARG A 234 -14.59 9.11 -13.73
N HIS A 235 -15.29 9.43 -12.64
CA HIS A 235 -15.92 8.47 -11.74
C HIS A 235 -17.22 9.03 -11.18
N PHE A 236 -18.18 8.15 -10.93
CA PHE A 236 -19.40 8.43 -10.19
C PHE A 236 -19.15 8.41 -8.68
N LEU A 237 -20.13 8.88 -7.89
CA LEU A 237 -20.04 8.88 -6.43
C LEU A 237 -19.86 7.45 -5.90
N SER A 238 -20.68 6.51 -6.36
CA SER A 238 -20.60 5.10 -5.97
C SER A 238 -19.21 4.49 -6.21
N ASP A 239 -18.55 4.80 -7.33
CA ASP A 239 -17.21 4.30 -7.65
C ASP A 239 -16.17 4.75 -6.62
N THR A 240 -16.27 5.99 -6.13
CA THR A 240 -15.32 6.54 -5.16
C THR A 240 -15.63 6.06 -3.74
N THR A 241 -16.91 6.04 -3.35
CA THR A 241 -17.36 5.55 -2.05
C THR A 241 -16.99 4.08 -1.86
N MET A 242 -17.27 3.23 -2.85
CA MET A 242 -16.95 1.80 -2.76
C MET A 242 -15.44 1.56 -2.70
N SER A 243 -14.63 2.29 -3.47
CA SER A 243 -13.17 2.21 -3.37
C SER A 243 -12.63 2.54 -1.98
N ILE A 244 -13.20 3.54 -1.31
CA ILE A 244 -12.80 3.92 0.06
C ILE A 244 -13.20 2.84 1.06
N LEU A 245 -14.43 2.31 0.94
CA LEU A 245 -14.93 1.24 1.80
C LEU A 245 -14.14 -0.06 1.62
N PHE A 246 -13.80 -0.43 0.38
CA PHE A 246 -12.94 -1.58 0.10
C PHE A 246 -11.56 -1.41 0.73
N ALA A 247 -10.93 -0.24 0.58
CA ALA A 247 -9.64 0.05 1.18
C ALA A 247 -9.67 -0.04 2.72
N ALA A 248 -10.77 0.40 3.34
CA ALA A 248 -10.98 0.27 4.78
C ALA A 248 -11.18 -1.19 5.22
N LEU A 249 -11.97 -1.97 4.48
CA LEU A 249 -12.20 -3.39 4.76
C LEU A 249 -10.93 -4.22 4.63
N THR A 250 -10.17 -4.03 3.55
CA THR A 250 -8.88 -4.69 3.35
C THR A 250 -7.89 -4.29 4.44
N SER A 251 -7.92 -3.04 4.90
CA SER A 251 -7.10 -2.59 6.02
C SER A 251 -7.43 -3.33 7.30
N LEU A 252 -8.72 -3.55 7.61
CA LEU A 252 -9.10 -4.32 8.81
C LEU A 252 -8.66 -5.77 8.70
N ILE A 253 -8.86 -6.42 7.55
CA ILE A 253 -8.42 -7.80 7.33
C ILE A 253 -6.90 -7.91 7.52
N LEU A 254 -6.12 -7.04 6.89
CA LEU A 254 -4.66 -7.05 7.01
C LEU A 254 -4.18 -6.67 8.41
N TYR A 255 -4.88 -5.78 9.12
CA TYR A 255 -4.57 -5.45 10.51
C TYR A 255 -4.59 -6.71 11.38
N ARG A 256 -5.56 -7.60 11.17
CA ARG A 256 -5.68 -8.87 11.89
C ARG A 256 -4.65 -9.89 11.42
N VAL A 257 -4.52 -10.09 10.11
CA VAL A 257 -3.58 -11.08 9.52
C VAL A 257 -2.13 -10.78 9.89
N LEU A 258 -1.73 -9.50 9.91
CA LEU A 258 -0.38 -9.09 10.23
C LEU A 258 -0.16 -8.80 11.73
N ALA A 259 -1.16 -9.06 12.57
CA ALA A 259 -1.13 -8.81 14.02
C ALA A 259 -0.64 -7.39 14.38
N ILE A 260 -1.07 -6.37 13.62
CA ILE A 260 -0.54 -5.00 13.72
C ILE A 260 -0.76 -4.38 15.09
N GLY A 261 -1.77 -4.82 15.84
CA GLY A 261 -1.98 -4.40 17.23
C GLY A 261 -0.75 -4.60 18.13
N GLN A 262 0.05 -5.64 17.89
CA GLN A 262 1.26 -5.93 18.66
C GLN A 262 2.50 -5.15 18.18
N HIS A 263 2.51 -4.71 16.92
CA HIS A 263 3.69 -4.14 16.27
C HIS A 263 3.60 -2.64 15.94
N ARG A 264 2.41 -2.04 15.99
CA ARG A 264 2.20 -0.63 15.62
C ARG A 264 2.94 0.37 16.51
N HIS A 265 3.30 -0.01 17.73
CA HIS A 265 4.03 0.86 18.66
C HIS A 265 5.46 1.17 18.21
N VAL A 266 5.97 0.44 17.24
CA VAL A 266 7.37 0.47 16.82
C VAL A 266 7.64 1.50 15.70
N LEU A 267 6.59 1.98 15.02
CA LEU A 267 6.73 2.96 13.93
C LEU A 267 7.04 4.36 14.47
N SER A 268 8.28 4.65 14.85
CA SER A 268 8.73 6.01 15.21
C SER A 268 9.72 6.54 14.16
N VAL A 269 9.85 7.87 14.07
CA VAL A 269 10.75 8.55 13.13
C VAL A 269 12.18 8.02 13.22
N ARG A 270 12.68 7.77 14.44
CA ARG A 270 14.05 7.26 14.67
C ARG A 270 14.26 5.85 14.11
N PRO A 271 13.43 4.84 14.45
CA PRO A 271 13.44 3.52 13.81
C PRO A 271 13.37 3.57 12.27
N VAL A 272 12.48 4.39 11.70
CA VAL A 272 12.36 4.50 10.24
C VAL A 272 13.66 5.00 9.61
N ILE A 273 14.26 6.05 10.16
CA ILE A 273 15.55 6.59 9.65
C ILE A 273 16.67 5.56 9.79
N SER A 274 16.71 4.84 10.92
CA SER A 274 17.69 3.77 11.16
C SER A 274 17.59 2.65 10.12
N ASP A 275 16.37 2.18 9.86
CA ASP A 275 16.12 1.11 8.89
C ASP A 275 16.46 1.57 7.47
N VAL A 276 16.04 2.77 7.08
CA VAL A 276 16.41 3.36 5.77
C VAL A 276 17.94 3.49 5.64
N SER A 277 18.63 3.96 6.66
CA SER A 277 20.10 4.06 6.64
C SER A 277 20.77 2.69 6.51
N THR A 278 20.21 1.68 7.16
CA THR A 278 20.69 0.29 7.10
C THR A 278 20.46 -0.30 5.72
N ILE A 279 19.29 -0.05 5.12
CA ILE A 279 18.95 -0.43 3.75
C ILE A 279 19.93 0.19 2.77
N LEU A 280 20.20 1.49 2.86
CA LEU A 280 21.11 2.19 1.96
C LEU A 280 22.57 1.72 2.11
N LYS A 281 23.02 1.40 3.33
CA LYS A 281 24.35 0.81 3.56
C LYS A 281 24.47 -0.58 2.95
N HIS A 282 23.48 -1.44 3.18
CA HIS A 282 23.50 -2.81 2.65
C HIS A 282 23.29 -2.85 1.14
N SER A 283 22.45 -1.99 0.57
CA SER A 283 22.25 -1.92 -0.88
C SER A 283 23.53 -1.53 -1.62
N ARG A 284 24.34 -0.62 -1.05
CA ARG A 284 25.69 -0.31 -1.56
C ARG A 284 26.63 -1.51 -1.52
N ILE A 285 26.58 -2.31 -0.45
CA ILE A 285 27.41 -3.52 -0.32
C ILE A 285 26.94 -4.62 -1.30
N TYR A 286 25.63 -4.85 -1.41
CA TYR A 286 25.06 -5.81 -2.36
C TYR A 286 25.30 -5.40 -3.81
N ALA A 287 25.12 -4.12 -4.15
CA ALA A 287 25.46 -3.58 -5.46
C ALA A 287 26.96 -3.77 -5.77
N GLY A 288 27.84 -3.49 -4.81
CA GLY A 288 29.28 -3.74 -4.94
C GLY A 288 29.62 -5.22 -5.15
N ARG A 289 28.98 -6.13 -4.40
CA ARG A 289 29.14 -7.59 -4.58
C ARG A 289 28.61 -8.09 -5.92
N MET A 290 27.49 -7.54 -6.39
CA MET A 290 26.91 -7.86 -7.69
C MET A 290 27.82 -7.41 -8.83
N VAL A 291 28.30 -6.16 -8.80
CA VAL A 291 29.29 -5.62 -9.75
C VAL A 291 30.56 -6.46 -9.74
N ALA A 292 31.11 -6.77 -8.56
CA ALA A 292 32.30 -7.62 -8.45
C ALA A 292 32.09 -9.04 -9.00
N THR A 293 30.88 -9.57 -8.92
CA THR A 293 30.53 -10.89 -9.48
C THR A 293 30.40 -10.83 -11.00
N ILE A 294 29.79 -9.77 -11.55
CA ILE A 294 29.72 -9.53 -12.98
C ILE A 294 31.13 -9.35 -13.56
N VAL A 295 31.96 -8.50 -12.95
CA VAL A 295 33.35 -8.27 -13.39
C VAL A 295 34.15 -9.58 -13.37
N ARG A 296 34.03 -10.40 -12.32
CA ARG A 296 34.69 -11.71 -12.26
C ARG A 296 34.23 -12.66 -13.38
N LYS A 297 32.93 -12.69 -13.70
CA LYS A 297 32.41 -13.50 -14.81
C LYS A 297 32.93 -13.01 -16.16
N VAL A 298 32.96 -11.70 -16.39
CA VAL A 298 33.47 -11.09 -17.63
C VAL A 298 34.96 -11.36 -17.78
N LEU A 299 35.76 -11.13 -16.72
CA LEU A 299 37.19 -11.43 -16.73
C LEU A 299 37.46 -12.90 -17.03
N LYS A 300 36.70 -13.81 -16.39
CA LYS A 300 36.83 -15.26 -16.64
C LYS A 300 36.53 -15.61 -18.10
N ALA A 301 35.43 -15.09 -18.66
CA ALA A 301 35.07 -15.30 -20.06
C ALA A 301 36.14 -14.75 -21.02
N ALA A 302 36.76 -13.60 -20.70
CA ALA A 302 37.84 -13.03 -21.49
C ALA A 302 39.13 -13.89 -21.44
N THR A 303 39.49 -14.44 -20.28
CA THR A 303 40.61 -15.39 -20.19
C THR A 303 40.31 -16.68 -20.95
N ASP A 304 39.10 -17.21 -20.85
CA ASP A 304 38.70 -18.46 -21.53
C ASP A 304 38.72 -18.28 -23.06
N MET A 305 38.29 -17.12 -23.57
CA MET A 305 38.39 -16.77 -24.99
C MET A 305 39.85 -16.62 -25.45
N ARG A 306 40.71 -15.96 -24.66
CA ARG A 306 42.15 -15.85 -24.97
C ARG A 306 42.81 -17.23 -25.05
N MET A 307 42.52 -18.10 -24.09
CA MET A 307 43.04 -19.49 -24.04
C MET A 307 42.56 -20.32 -25.24
N SER A 308 41.31 -20.12 -25.66
CA SER A 308 40.76 -20.80 -26.84
C SER A 308 41.41 -20.29 -28.13
N ALA A 309 41.66 -18.99 -28.24
CA ALA A 309 42.34 -18.39 -29.38
C ALA A 309 43.82 -18.79 -29.49
N THR A 310 44.54 -18.88 -28.37
CA THR A 310 45.92 -19.42 -28.38
C THR A 310 45.97 -20.89 -28.73
N ARG A 311 45.04 -21.71 -28.20
CA ARG A 311 44.91 -23.12 -28.60
C ARG A 311 44.62 -23.28 -30.09
N ALA A 312 43.70 -22.49 -30.65
CA ALA A 312 43.38 -22.51 -32.08
C ALA A 312 44.57 -22.10 -32.96
N ARG A 313 45.37 -21.10 -32.53
CA ARG A 313 46.59 -20.72 -33.24
C ARG A 313 47.66 -21.80 -33.19
N SER A 314 47.84 -22.49 -32.06
CA SER A 314 48.81 -23.58 -31.96
C SER A 314 48.41 -24.81 -32.80
N THR A 315 47.13 -25.16 -32.88
CA THR A 315 46.68 -26.23 -33.78
C THR A 315 46.85 -25.86 -35.25
N LEU A 316 46.58 -24.61 -35.63
CA LEU A 316 46.81 -24.13 -36.99
C LEU A 316 48.30 -24.13 -37.38
N SER A 317 49.21 -23.72 -36.48
CA SER A 317 50.64 -23.77 -36.74
C SER A 317 51.16 -25.19 -36.89
N GLN A 318 50.70 -26.11 -36.03
CA GLN A 318 51.09 -27.52 -36.08
C GLN A 318 50.59 -28.22 -37.36
N ARG A 319 49.40 -27.85 -37.83
CA ARG A 319 48.83 -28.35 -39.10
C ARG A 319 49.59 -27.81 -40.32
N ARG A 320 50.04 -26.54 -40.27
CA ARG A 320 50.89 -25.94 -41.31
C ARG A 320 52.29 -26.55 -41.37
N SER A 321 52.92 -26.84 -40.23
CA SER A 321 54.23 -27.50 -40.20
C SER A 321 54.17 -28.96 -40.65
N GLY A 322 53.06 -29.66 -40.38
CA GLY A 322 52.85 -31.03 -40.87
C GLY A 322 52.70 -31.12 -42.38
N MET A 323 52.00 -30.16 -43.02
CA MET A 323 51.85 -30.11 -44.49
C MET A 323 53.09 -29.60 -45.23
N ALA A 324 54.05 -28.98 -44.55
CA ALA A 324 55.30 -28.51 -45.16
C ALA A 324 56.44 -29.54 -45.07
N ALA A 325 56.19 -30.69 -44.44
CA ALA A 325 57.14 -31.77 -44.24
C ALA A 325 56.80 -33.04 -45.07
N GLU A 326 55.77 -32.98 -45.92
CA GLU A 326 55.47 -33.91 -47.02
C GLU A 326 55.85 -33.25 -48.36
#